data_AF-A0A2G9S8L7-F1
#
_entry.id   AF-A0A2G9S8L7-F1
#
_cell.length_a   1.000
_cell.length_b   1.000
_cell.length_c   1.000
_cell.angle_alpha   90.00
_cell.angle_beta   90.00
_cell.angle_gamma   90.00
#
_symmetry.space_group_name_H-M   'P 1'
#
loop_
_entity.id
_entity.type
_entity.pdbx_description
1 polymer ?
#
loop_
_entity_poly.entity_id
_entity_poly.type
_entity_poly.pdbx_seq_one_letter_code
_entity_poly.pdbx_strand_id
1 'polypeptide(L)'
;MTYHDGRPFSTYDKDNDSAITNCALSYKGAFWYKNCHRVNLMGRYGDNSHSQGVNWFHWKGHEYSIQFAEMKLRPVSFRNLEGRRKRA
;
A
#
# COMPACT_ATOMS: atom_id res chain seq x y z
N MET A 1 3.13 8.63 6.04
CA MET A 1 3.77 7.72 5.07
C MET A 1 4.04 8.50 3.79
N THR A 2 5.16 9.23 3.72
CA THR A 2 5.46 10.18 2.62
C THR A 2 6.23 9.54 1.45
N TYR A 3 6.71 8.31 1.60
CA TYR A 3 7.57 7.67 0.61
C TYR A 3 6.89 7.44 -0.76
N HIS A 4 5.61 7.06 -0.72
CA HIS A 4 4.78 6.77 -1.89
C HIS A 4 4.02 8.00 -2.40
N ASP A 5 4.12 9.14 -1.70
CA ASP A 5 3.36 10.34 -2.02
C ASP A 5 3.78 10.93 -3.38
N GLY A 6 2.79 11.36 -4.17
CA GLY A 6 2.97 11.89 -5.51
C GLY A 6 3.55 10.92 -6.55
N ARG A 7 3.69 9.62 -6.24
CA ARG A 7 4.21 8.64 -7.20
C ARG A 7 3.13 8.24 -8.20
N PRO A 8 3.49 8.01 -9.48
CA PRO A 8 2.56 7.42 -10.43
C PRO A 8 2.30 5.95 -10.07
N PHE A 9 1.18 5.41 -10.55
CA PHE A 9 0.83 4.02 -10.35
C PHE A 9 1.55 3.14 -11.38
N SER A 10 2.17 2.05 -10.95
CA SER A 10 2.91 1.11 -11.81
C SER A 10 2.30 -0.29 -11.76
N THR A 11 2.30 -0.96 -12.90
CA THR A 11 1.80 -2.33 -13.10
C THR A 11 2.86 -3.20 -13.80
N TYR A 12 2.61 -4.50 -13.89
CA TYR A 12 3.56 -5.43 -14.52
C TYR A 12 3.82 -5.13 -16.01
N ASP A 13 2.85 -4.54 -16.70
CA ASP A 13 2.85 -4.17 -18.11
C ASP A 13 3.10 -2.67 -18.36
N LYS A 14 3.06 -1.84 -17.31
CA LYS A 14 3.31 -0.39 -17.39
C LYS A 14 4.15 0.08 -16.22
N ASP A 15 5.44 0.19 -16.46
CA ASP A 15 6.41 0.69 -15.50
C ASP A 15 6.44 2.23 -15.48
N ASN A 16 6.06 2.82 -14.35
CA ASN A 16 6.21 4.25 -14.08
C ASN A 16 7.03 4.50 -12.81
N ASP A 17 7.70 3.47 -12.27
CA ASP A 17 8.47 3.62 -11.05
C ASP A 17 9.86 4.23 -11.32
N SER A 18 10.59 4.56 -10.26
CA SER A 18 11.91 5.18 -10.37
C SER A 18 13.04 4.21 -10.06
N ALA A 19 12.77 2.90 -10.03
CA ALA A 19 13.77 1.89 -9.78
C ALA A 19 14.43 1.46 -11.09
N ILE A 20 15.52 0.69 -10.96
CA ILE A 20 16.23 0.11 -12.13
C ILE A 20 15.43 -1.07 -12.71
N THR A 21 14.60 -1.70 -11.88
CA THR A 21 13.78 -2.87 -12.24
C THR A 21 12.30 -2.53 -12.10
N ASN A 22 11.44 -3.14 -12.90
CA ASN A 22 9.99 -3.03 -12.73
C ASN A 22 9.56 -3.62 -11.38
N CYS A 23 9.23 -2.75 -10.42
CA CYS A 23 8.89 -3.14 -9.06
C CYS A 23 7.58 -3.92 -9.00
N ALA A 24 6.63 -3.61 -9.87
CA ALA A 24 5.35 -4.30 -9.91
C ALA A 24 5.52 -5.77 -10.31
N LEU A 25 6.44 -6.03 -11.24
CA LEU A 25 6.80 -7.37 -11.68
C LEU A 25 7.61 -8.13 -10.61
N SER A 26 8.57 -7.46 -9.97
CA SER A 26 9.43 -8.05 -8.94
C SER A 26 8.66 -8.41 -7.65
N TYR A 27 7.77 -7.52 -7.20
CA TYR A 27 7.09 -7.62 -5.90
C TYR A 27 5.62 -8.03 -6.00
N LYS A 28 5.20 -8.51 -7.17
CA LYS A 28 3.93 -9.21 -7.40
C LYS A 28 2.70 -8.40 -6.97
N GLY A 29 2.73 -7.09 -7.23
CA GLY A 29 1.64 -6.18 -6.90
C GLY A 29 1.68 -4.93 -7.77
N ALA A 30 0.53 -4.31 -7.98
CA ALA A 30 0.46 -3.00 -8.62
C ALA A 30 0.36 -1.92 -7.53
N PHE A 31 1.20 -0.90 -7.59
CA PHE A 31 1.21 0.13 -6.55
C PHE A 31 1.88 1.43 -7.02
N TRP A 32 1.83 2.44 -6.16
CA TRP A 32 2.53 3.71 -6.33
C TRP A 32 4.00 3.58 -5.91
N TYR A 33 4.83 2.97 -6.77
CA TYR A 33 6.23 2.67 -6.44
C TYR A 33 7.16 3.89 -6.60
N LYS A 34 8.20 3.96 -5.74
CA LYS A 34 9.34 4.89 -5.89
C LYS A 34 10.58 4.08 -6.29
N ASN A 35 11.54 3.89 -5.39
CA ASN A 35 12.49 2.79 -5.48
C ASN A 35 11.79 1.57 -4.85
N CYS A 36 10.84 1.04 -5.61
CA CYS A 36 9.88 0.02 -5.18
C CYS A 36 9.05 0.47 -3.98
N HIS A 37 9.05 -0.27 -2.87
CA HIS A 37 8.09 -0.03 -1.79
C HIS A 37 8.66 -0.08 -0.39
N ARG A 38 7.96 0.63 0.52
CA ARG A 38 8.01 0.37 1.96
C ARG A 38 6.74 -0.33 2.44
N VAL A 39 5.67 -0.29 1.63
CA VAL A 39 4.41 -0.98 1.86
C VAL A 39 3.92 -1.53 0.53
N ASN A 40 3.55 -2.80 0.52
CA ASN A 40 2.98 -3.49 -0.64
C ASN A 40 1.64 -4.11 -0.23
N LEU A 41 0.57 -3.31 -0.19
CA LEU A 41 -0.76 -3.83 0.17
C LEU A 41 -1.36 -4.71 -0.93
N MET A 42 -0.89 -4.54 -2.17
CA MET A 42 -1.35 -5.27 -3.35
C MET A 42 -0.41 -6.44 -3.71
N GLY A 43 0.49 -6.82 -2.80
CA GLY A 43 1.35 -7.98 -2.96
C GLY A 43 0.57 -9.30 -2.89
N ARG A 44 1.26 -10.40 -3.15
CA ARG A 44 0.65 -11.74 -3.18
C ARG A 44 0.25 -12.17 -1.77
N TYR A 45 -1.03 -12.43 -1.55
CA TYR A 45 -1.52 -12.84 -0.24
C TYR A 45 -0.89 -14.15 0.24
N GLY A 46 -0.39 -14.16 1.48
CA GLY A 46 0.22 -15.34 2.12
C GLY A 46 1.67 -15.62 1.71
N ASP A 47 2.26 -14.79 0.83
CA ASP A 47 3.64 -14.95 0.39
C ASP A 47 4.60 -14.29 1.38
N ASN A 48 5.42 -15.09 2.07
CA ASN A 48 6.43 -14.58 3.00
C ASN A 48 7.81 -14.40 2.33
N SER A 49 7.91 -14.62 1.01
CA SER A 49 9.11 -14.29 0.26
C SER A 49 9.38 -12.78 0.38
N HIS A 50 10.66 -12.43 0.47
CA HIS A 50 11.09 -11.06 0.74
C HIS A 50 10.39 -10.05 -0.19
N SER A 51 9.54 -9.20 0.40
CA SER A 51 8.83 -8.10 -0.25
C SER A 51 7.75 -8.49 -1.29
N GLN A 52 7.45 -9.78 -1.50
CA GLN A 52 6.43 -10.22 -2.47
C GLN A 52 5.03 -10.33 -1.88
N GLY A 53 4.93 -10.45 -0.55
CA GLY A 53 3.66 -10.55 0.17
C GLY A 53 2.92 -9.23 0.37
N VAL A 54 1.76 -9.32 1.02
CA VAL A 54 1.06 -8.14 1.57
C VAL A 54 1.85 -7.63 2.78
N ASN A 55 2.82 -6.73 2.59
CA ASN A 55 3.78 -6.37 3.63
C ASN A 55 3.82 -4.88 3.96
N TRP A 56 4.26 -4.57 5.17
CA TRP A 56 4.47 -3.21 5.66
C TRP A 56 5.76 -3.17 6.47
N PHE A 57 6.81 -2.61 5.85
CA PHE A 57 8.17 -2.59 6.37
C PHE A 57 8.25 -2.06 7.81
N HIS A 58 7.69 -0.87 8.05
CA HIS A 58 7.72 -0.20 9.37
C HIS A 58 6.93 -0.92 10.46
N TRP A 59 6.14 -1.95 10.13
CA TRP A 59 5.36 -2.68 11.12
C TRP A 59 5.85 -4.12 11.32
N LYS A 60 5.87 -4.93 10.26
CA LYS A 60 6.20 -6.37 10.33
C LYS A 60 7.35 -6.76 9.40
N GLY A 61 8.04 -5.78 8.80
CA GLY A 61 9.10 -6.02 7.83
C GLY A 61 8.59 -6.45 6.45
N HIS A 62 9.49 -6.99 5.64
CA HIS A 62 9.24 -7.38 4.26
C HIS A 62 8.90 -8.86 4.07
N GLU A 63 9.16 -9.70 5.07
CA GLU A 63 9.05 -11.17 4.99
C GLU A 63 7.82 -11.70 5.74
N TYR A 64 6.88 -10.81 6.05
CA TYR A 64 5.62 -11.15 6.71
C TYR A 64 4.43 -10.64 5.90
N SER A 65 3.64 -11.57 5.35
CA SER A 65 2.37 -11.24 4.72
C SER A 65 1.29 -11.02 5.77
N ILE A 66 0.77 -9.80 5.84
CA ILE A 66 -0.35 -9.39 6.68
C ILE A 66 -1.62 -10.12 6.21
N GLN A 67 -2.42 -10.59 7.16
CA GLN A 67 -3.62 -11.39 6.91
C GLN A 67 -4.81 -10.57 6.37
N PHE A 68 -4.83 -9.27 6.61
CA PHE A 68 -5.90 -8.39 6.16
C PHE A 68 -5.41 -6.96 5.99
N ALA A 69 -5.77 -6.33 4.89
CA ALA A 69 -5.54 -4.92 4.62
C ALA A 69 -6.79 -4.32 3.97
N GLU A 70 -7.18 -3.13 4.41
CA GLU A 70 -8.34 -2.43 3.88
C GLU A 70 -8.01 -0.95 3.73
N MET A 71 -8.21 -0.42 2.51
CA MET A 71 -8.02 1.00 2.21
C MET A 71 -9.40 1.67 2.15
N LYS A 72 -9.63 2.67 3.01
CA LYS A 72 -10.88 3.45 3.03
C LYS A 72 -10.59 4.92 2.80
N LEU A 73 -11.46 5.55 2.01
CA LEU A 73 -11.50 6.99 1.87
C LEU A 73 -12.68 7.54 2.67
N ARG A 74 -12.49 8.73 3.23
CA ARG A 74 -13.55 9.51 3.87
C ARG A 74 -13.50 10.93 3.30
N PRO A 75 -14.65 11.53 2.93
CA PRO A 75 -14.67 12.90 2.45
C PRO A 75 -14.06 13.86 3.49
N VAL A 76 -13.27 14.82 3.02
CA VAL A 76 -12.64 15.83 3.89
C VAL A 76 -13.70 16.65 4.65
N SER A 77 -14.86 16.87 4.03
CA SER A 77 -16.00 17.58 4.63
C SER A 77 -16.85 16.73 5.58
N PHE A 78 -16.50 15.46 5.83
CA PHE A 78 -17.28 14.58 6.67
C PHE A 78 -17.38 15.13 8.10
N ARG A 79 -18.60 15.49 8.51
CA ARG A 79 -18.92 15.84 9.90
C ARG A 79 -19.61 14.65 10.54
N ASN A 80 -19.06 14.19 11.66
CA ASN A 80 -19.66 13.11 12.44
C ASN A 80 -20.91 13.64 13.16
N LEU A 81 -22.09 13.49 12.51
CA LEU A 81 -23.37 13.92 13.06
C LEU A 81 -23.86 13.03 14.21
N GLU A 82 -23.38 11.79 14.30
CA GLU A 82 -23.78 10.85 15.36
C GLU A 82 -23.21 11.23 16.74
N GLY A 83 -22.06 11.92 16.78
CA GLY A 83 -21.48 12.44 18.01
C GLY A 83 -22.28 13.59 18.65
N ARG A 84 -23.16 14.25 17.89
CA ARG A 84 -24.01 15.35 18.40
C ARG A 84 -25.29 14.86 19.07
N ARG A 85 -25.81 13.69 18.69
CA ARG A 85 -27.03 13.12 19.27
C ARG A 85 -26.84 12.52 20.67
N LYS A 86 -25.60 12.18 21.06
CA LYS A 86 -25.27 11.65 22.40
C LYS A 86 -24.95 12.73 23.45
N ARG A 87 -25.12 14.00 23.12
CA ARG A 87 -24.90 15.15 24.03
C ARG A 87 -26.16 16.01 24.23
N ALA A 88 -27.32 15.48 23.85
CA ALA A 88 -28.64 16.07 24.10
C ALA A 88 -29.43 15.15 25.03
#